data_AF-A0A6J6JF60-F1
#
_entry.id   AF-A0A6J6JF60-F1
#
_cell.length_a   1.000
_cell.length_b   1.000
_cell.length_c   1.000
_cell.angle_alpha   90.00
_cell.angle_beta   90.00
_cell.angle_gamma   90.00
#
_symmetry.space_group_name_H-M   'P 1'
#
loop_
_entity.id
_entity.type
_entity.pdbx_description
1 polymer ?
#
loop_
_entity_poly.entity_id
_entity_poly.type
_entity_poly.pdbx_seq_one_letter_code
_entity_poly.pdbx_strand_id
1 'polypeptide(L)'
;MRYLFSFIVGGLTAAGGVFLHLSYPPAGLILALAGSAATFWSIGRHYGKRRFKMAALAGWLVVINDATTFGAGGELLVQGDRAGLTFLASAASIVILSIFLPVRD
;
A
#
# COMPACT_ATOMS: atom_id res chain seq x y z
N MET A 1 -16.67 11.10 -6.57
CA MET A 1 -16.64 10.41 -5.26
C MET A 1 -15.88 9.08 -5.27
N ARG A 2 -16.26 8.05 -6.05
CA ARG A 2 -15.61 6.71 -6.00
C ARG A 2 -14.09 6.70 -6.21
N TYR A 3 -13.58 7.56 -7.10
CA TYR A 3 -12.15 7.74 -7.32
C TYR A 3 -11.43 8.31 -6.10
N LEU A 4 -11.99 9.35 -5.48
CA LEU A 4 -11.45 9.97 -4.27
C LEU A 4 -11.42 8.96 -3.11
N PHE A 5 -12.51 8.20 -2.91
CA PHE A 5 -12.51 7.15 -1.89
C PHE A 5 -11.47 6.07 -2.17
N SER A 6 -11.33 5.64 -3.42
CA SER A 6 -10.31 4.65 -3.79
C SER A 6 -8.90 5.18 -3.51
N PHE A 7 -8.64 6.44 -3.86
CA PHE A 7 -7.38 7.14 -3.57
C PHE A 7 -7.09 7.19 -2.07
N ILE A 8 -8.04 7.67 -1.26
CA ILE A 8 -7.90 7.74 0.20
C ILE A 8 -7.66 6.36 0.79
N VAL A 9 -8.43 5.36 0.39
CA VAL A 9 -8.26 3.98 0.87
C VAL A 9 -6.88 3.45 0.52
N GLY A 10 -6.40 3.66 -0.71
CA GLY A 10 -5.04 3.26 -1.10
C GLY A 10 -3.94 3.95 -0.28
N GLY A 11 -4.10 5.24 0.03
CA GLY A 11 -3.21 5.97 0.92
C GLY A 11 -3.23 5.43 2.36
N LEU A 12 -4.41 5.17 2.92
CA LEU A 12 -4.55 4.57 4.25
C LEU A 12 -3.94 3.16 4.30
N THR A 13 -4.05 2.37 3.22
CA THR A 13 -3.40 1.07 3.11
C THR A 13 -1.88 1.20 3.15
N ALA A 14 -1.30 2.16 2.42
CA ALA A 14 0.14 2.44 2.49
C ALA A 14 0.57 2.84 3.91
N ALA A 15 -0.13 3.79 4.53
CA ALA A 15 0.18 4.27 5.87
C ALA A 15 0.12 3.12 6.89
N GLY A 16 -0.93 2.29 6.84
CA GLY A 16 -1.03 1.10 7.67
C GLY A 16 0.12 0.13 7.44
N GLY A 17 0.52 -0.12 6.19
CA GLY A 17 1.66 -0.97 5.88
C GLY A 17 2.98 -0.43 6.44
N VAL A 18 3.23 0.87 6.28
CA VAL A 18 4.42 1.56 6.81
C VAL A 18 4.48 1.45 8.33
N PHE A 19 3.38 1.64 9.06
CA PHE A 19 3.44 1.47 10.51
C PHE A 19 3.57 0.01 10.94
N LEU A 20 2.94 -0.93 10.23
CA LEU A 20 2.93 -2.33 10.63
C LEU A 20 4.26 -3.06 10.37
N HIS A 21 5.00 -2.73 9.30
CA HIS A 21 6.12 -3.56 8.86
C HIS A 21 7.25 -3.71 9.90
N LEU A 22 7.48 -2.68 10.71
CA LEU A 22 8.48 -2.68 11.80
C LEU A 22 7.88 -2.87 13.20
N SER A 23 6.57 -2.72 13.36
CA SER A 23 5.93 -2.81 14.68
C SER A 23 6.01 -4.21 15.30
N TYR A 24 5.92 -5.27 14.49
CA TYR A 24 5.97 -6.64 15.00
C TYR A 24 6.60 -7.65 14.00
N PRO A 25 7.92 -7.57 13.72
CA PRO A 25 8.55 -8.40 12.70
C PRO A 25 8.59 -9.90 13.11
N PRO A 26 8.35 -10.85 12.19
CA PRO A 26 7.99 -10.67 10.78
C PRO A 26 6.47 -10.54 10.53
N ALA A 27 5.64 -10.77 11.55
CA ALA A 27 4.18 -10.83 11.41
C ALA A 27 3.56 -9.49 10.95
N GLY A 28 4.12 -8.35 11.36
CA GLY A 28 3.71 -7.03 10.93
C GLY A 28 3.90 -6.80 9.43
N LEU A 29 5.02 -7.26 8.88
CA LEU A 29 5.25 -7.27 7.43
C LEU A 29 4.21 -8.16 6.72
N ILE A 30 3.99 -9.38 7.21
CA ILE A 30 3.00 -10.29 6.63
C ILE A 30 1.60 -9.67 6.62
N LEU A 31 1.19 -9.03 7.72
CA LEU A 31 -0.09 -8.34 7.82
C LEU A 31 -0.18 -7.13 6.90
N ALA A 32 0.89 -6.33 6.78
CA ALA A 32 0.95 -5.21 5.83
C ALA A 32 0.75 -5.67 4.38
N LEU A 33 1.39 -6.78 4.01
CA LEU A 33 1.30 -7.41 2.69
C LEU A 33 -0.09 -7.98 2.43
N ALA A 34 -0.62 -8.78 3.35
CA ALA A 34 -1.96 -9.36 3.25
C ALA A 34 -3.05 -8.27 3.19
N GLY A 35 -2.96 -7.25 4.04
CA GLY A 35 -3.88 -6.11 4.05
C GLY A 35 -3.82 -5.30 2.76
N SER A 36 -2.63 -5.12 2.19
CA SER A 36 -2.45 -4.46 0.88
C SER A 36 -3.13 -5.25 -0.24
N ALA A 37 -2.88 -6.57 -0.30
CA ALA A 37 -3.50 -7.44 -1.27
C ALA A 37 -5.04 -7.43 -1.16
N ALA A 38 -5.55 -7.64 0.05
CA ALA A 38 -6.97 -7.69 0.35
C ALA A 38 -7.67 -6.37 -0.02
N THR A 39 -7.04 -5.22 0.27
CA THR A 39 -7.62 -3.91 -0.04
C THR A 39 -7.71 -3.68 -1.54
N PHE A 40 -6.63 -3.89 -2.29
CA PHE A 40 -6.62 -3.70 -3.74
C PHE A 40 -7.56 -4.68 -4.45
N TRP A 41 -7.64 -5.93 -3.98
CA TRP A 41 -8.62 -6.90 -4.45
C TRP A 41 -10.05 -6.44 -4.18
N SER A 42 -10.36 -6.03 -2.95
CA SER A 42 -11.69 -5.57 -2.51
C SER A 42 -12.19 -4.37 -3.31
N ILE A 43 -11.33 -3.38 -3.61
CA ILE A 43 -11.67 -2.22 -4.46
C ILE A 43 -12.15 -2.68 -5.84
N GLY A 44 -11.50 -3.69 -6.42
CA GLY A 44 -11.92 -4.30 -7.69
C GLY A 44 -13.30 -4.95 -7.60
N ARG A 45 -13.55 -5.72 -6.54
CA ARG A 45 -14.84 -6.39 -6.35
C ARG A 45 -15.98 -5.42 -6.03
N HIS A 46 -15.69 -4.38 -5.26
CA HIS A 46 -16.70 -3.41 -4.82
C HIS A 46 -17.12 -2.46 -5.95
N TYR A 47 -16.16 -1.93 -6.72
CA TYR A 47 -16.47 -0.94 -7.76
C TYR A 47 -16.54 -1.49 -9.19
N GLY A 48 -16.18 -2.75 -9.41
CA GLY A 48 -16.38 -3.44 -10.69
C GLY A 48 -15.53 -2.92 -11.85
N LYS A 49 -14.51 -2.07 -11.62
CA LYS A 49 -13.58 -1.61 -12.67
C LYS A 49 -12.14 -1.49 -12.17
N ARG A 50 -11.18 -1.91 -12.99
CA ARG A 50 -9.73 -1.82 -12.69
C ARG A 50 -9.24 -0.38 -12.49
N ARG A 51 -9.86 0.60 -13.14
CA ARG A 51 -9.51 2.03 -13.01
C ARG A 51 -9.59 2.57 -11.58
N PHE A 52 -10.40 1.97 -10.71
CA PHE A 52 -10.48 2.37 -9.30
C PHE A 52 -9.28 1.86 -8.49
N LYS A 53 -8.73 0.69 -8.85
CA LYS A 53 -7.45 0.22 -8.28
C LYS A 53 -6.29 1.14 -8.66
N MET A 54 -6.33 1.79 -9.83
CA MET A 54 -5.33 2.79 -10.23
C MET A 54 -5.40 4.07 -9.41
N ALA A 55 -6.61 4.53 -9.07
CA ALA A 55 -6.77 5.66 -8.17
C ALA A 55 -6.24 5.33 -6.76
N ALA A 56 -6.49 4.11 -6.27
CA ALA A 56 -5.89 3.63 -5.02
C ALA A 56 -4.36 3.55 -5.09
N LEU A 57 -3.81 3.06 -6.20
CA LEU A 57 -2.36 3.06 -6.43
C LEU A 57 -1.77 4.47 -6.34
N ALA A 58 -2.44 5.47 -6.92
CA ALA A 58 -1.96 6.86 -6.83
C ALA A 58 -1.89 7.34 -5.38
N GLY A 59 -2.92 7.08 -4.56
CA GLY A 59 -2.89 7.44 -3.13
C GLY A 59 -1.83 6.67 -2.35
N TRP A 60 -1.66 5.38 -2.67
CA TRP A 60 -0.62 4.55 -2.09
C TRP A 60 0.79 5.08 -2.38
N LEU A 61 1.06 5.46 -3.63
CA LEU A 61 2.35 6.02 -4.06
C LEU A 61 2.68 7.35 -3.37
N VAL A 62 1.69 8.23 -3.17
CA VAL A 62 1.90 9.50 -2.45
C VAL A 62 2.40 9.25 -1.03
N VAL A 63 1.79 8.31 -0.31
CA VAL A 63 2.17 7.99 1.07
C VAL A 63 3.52 7.27 1.13
N ILE A 64 3.80 6.36 0.20
CA ILE A 64 5.11 5.70 0.16
C ILE A 64 6.22 6.69 -0.18
N ASN A 65 5.98 7.61 -1.11
CA ASN A 65 6.92 8.68 -1.42
C ASN A 65 7.25 9.48 -0.16
N ASP A 66 6.22 9.94 0.56
CA ASP A 66 6.37 10.65 1.84
C ASP A 66 7.16 9.82 2.87
N ALA A 67 6.81 8.54 3.03
CA ALA A 67 7.48 7.64 3.98
C ALA A 67 8.96 7.36 3.66
N THR A 68 9.36 7.52 2.40
CA THR A 68 10.75 7.39 1.93
C THR A 68 11.49 8.72 1.83
N THR A 69 10.85 9.85 2.14
CA THR A 69 11.49 11.17 2.20
C THR A 69 11.82 11.56 3.63
N PHE A 70 12.88 12.36 3.79
CA PHE A 70 13.29 12.85 5.11
C PHE A 70 12.23 13.77 5.71
N GLY A 71 11.75 13.42 6.90
CA GLY A 71 10.88 14.29 7.69
C GLY A 71 11.64 15.44 8.34
N ALA A 72 10.92 16.30 9.06
CA ALA A 72 11.51 17.44 9.78
C ALA A 72 12.59 17.04 10.81
N GLY A 73 12.55 15.80 11.30
CA GLY A 73 13.55 15.25 12.23
C GLY A 73 14.77 14.61 11.54
N GLY A 74 14.85 14.61 10.20
CA GLY A 74 15.92 13.92 9.47
C GLY A 74 15.78 12.39 9.45
N GLU A 75 14.65 11.86 9.92
CA GLU A 75 14.35 10.43 9.96
C GLU A 75 13.48 10.01 8.77
N LEU A 76 13.61 8.73 8.38
CA LEU A 76 12.77 8.07 7.40
C LEU A 76 11.77 7.14 8.10
N LEU A 77 10.50 7.18 7.69
CA LEU A 77 9.51 6.22 8.18
C LEU A 77 9.78 4.80 7.65
N VAL A 78 10.31 4.72 6.43
CA VAL A 78 10.84 3.48 5.87
C VAL A 78 12.33 3.67 5.63
N GLN A 79 13.12 3.03 6.48
CA GLN A 79 14.58 3.15 6.46
C GLN A 79 15.17 2.49 5.20
N GLY A 80 16.34 2.98 4.76
CA GLY A 80 17.12 2.40 3.66
C GLY A 80 17.87 1.11 4.04
N ASP A 81 17.42 0.43 5.10
CA ASP A 81 18.02 -0.78 5.62
C ASP A 81 17.38 -2.03 4.99
N ARG A 82 17.82 -3.22 5.43
CA ARG A 82 17.29 -4.48 4.87
C ARG A 82 15.79 -4.63 5.12
N ALA A 83 15.29 -4.22 6.28
CA ALA A 83 13.89 -4.38 6.62
C ALA A 83 13.00 -3.46 5.78
N GLY A 84 13.34 -2.18 5.67
CA GLY A 84 12.61 -1.21 4.86
C GLY A 84 12.64 -1.54 3.37
N LEU A 85 13.79 -1.93 2.82
CA LEU A 85 13.88 -2.37 1.42
C LEU A 85 13.06 -3.63 1.15
N THR A 86 13.03 -4.58 2.09
CA THR A 86 12.21 -5.79 1.97
C THR A 86 10.72 -5.43 1.94
N PHE A 87 10.28 -4.51 2.81
CA PHE A 87 8.91 -4.01 2.80
C PHE A 87 8.56 -3.32 1.48
N LEU A 88 9.37 -2.37 1.01
CA LEU A 88 9.10 -1.64 -0.23
C LEU A 88 8.99 -2.59 -1.43
N ALA A 89 9.95 -3.49 -1.59
CA ALA A 89 9.98 -4.42 -2.71
C ALA A 89 8.79 -5.39 -2.70
N SER A 90 8.50 -5.99 -1.53
CA SER A 90 7.41 -6.96 -1.40
C SER A 90 6.03 -6.30 -1.48
N ALA A 91 5.82 -5.14 -0.84
CA ALA A 91 4.56 -4.43 -0.87
C ALA A 91 4.24 -3.89 -2.27
N ALA A 92 5.23 -3.27 -2.95
CA ALA A 92 5.06 -2.84 -4.34
C ALA A 92 4.69 -4.01 -5.25
N SER A 93 5.40 -5.15 -5.12
CA SER A 93 5.10 -6.35 -5.89
C SER A 93 3.67 -6.84 -5.67
N ILE A 94 3.24 -6.93 -4.40
CA ILE A 94 1.89 -7.39 -4.05
C ILE A 94 0.81 -6.43 -4.57
N VAL A 95 1.00 -5.12 -4.42
CA VAL A 95 0.05 -4.12 -4.92
C VAL A 95 -0.08 -4.22 -6.44
N ILE A 96 1.05 -4.32 -7.15
CA ILE A 96 1.07 -4.48 -8.62
C ILE A 96 0.34 -5.76 -9.02
N LEU A 97 0.63 -6.90 -8.41
CA LEU A 97 -0.06 -8.16 -8.71
C LEU A 97 -1.56 -8.07 -8.40
N SER A 98 -1.94 -7.45 -7.28
CA SER A 98 -3.34 -7.31 -6.83
C SER A 98 -4.18 -6.43 -7.75
N ILE A 99 -3.54 -5.53 -8.50
CA ILE A 99 -4.19 -4.74 -9.53
C ILE A 99 -4.71 -5.60 -10.68
N PHE A 100 -4.02 -6.69 -11.02
CA PHE A 100 -4.39 -7.60 -12.11
C PHE A 100 -5.40 -8.68 -11.69
N LEU A 101 -5.65 -8.84 -10.38
CA LEU A 101 -6.68 -9.75 -9.90
C LEU A 101 -8.06 -9.39 -10.47
N PRO A 102 -8.93 -10.40 -10.67
CA PRO A 102 -10.22 -10.23 -11.30
C PRO A 102 -11.07 -9.19 -10.61
N VAL A 103 -11.94 -8.59 -11.40
CA VAL A 103 -12.86 -7.53 -11.03
C VAL A 103 -14.26 -8.13 -11.09
N ARG A 104 -15.25 -7.51 -10.44
CA ARG A 104 -16.63 -8.01 -10.52
C ARG A 104 -17.16 -7.94 -11.95
N ASP A 105 -17.52 -9.11 -12.48
CA ASP A 105 -18.30 -9.31 -13.71
C ASP A 105 -19.65 -8.58 -13.65
#